data_AF-G3N313-F1
#
_entry.id   AF-G3N313-F1
#
_cell.length_a   1.000
_cell.length_b   1.000
_cell.length_c   1.000
_cell.angle_alpha   90.00
_cell.angle_beta   90.00
_cell.angle_gamma   90.00
#
_symmetry.space_group_name_H-M   'P 1'
#
loop_
_entity.id
_entity.type
_entity.pdbx_description
1 polymer ?
#
loop_
_entity_poly.entity_id
_entity_poly.type
_entity_poly.pdbx_seq_one_letter_code
_entity_poly.pdbx_strand_id
1 'polypeptide(L)'
;MLPTSPSQVRQNYRPECEAAINSHAALEFHASFHCLAVAVYLDHDDVALKRFSRFFLLRSHEHSKTAESLIFLQNHRGGRICFLNIRKPETQQWESGLQAMQNTLHLEKCVNQSLLNLHKLATDSSDVELYYFLGTDYLDQQVKFIRELRDHLSDLSNMGLPEGALAEYFSDKLTLRGGDKKD
;
A
#
# COMPACT_ATOMS: atom_id res chain seq x y z
N MET A 1 -28.66 3.40 15.32
CA MET A 1 -28.70 2.31 16.31
C MET A 1 -28.09 1.08 15.66
N LEU A 2 -27.05 0.49 16.25
CA LEU A 2 -26.54 -0.81 15.79
C LEU A 2 -27.56 -1.90 16.15
N PRO A 3 -27.79 -2.91 15.29
CA PRO A 3 -28.70 -4.00 15.62
C PRO A 3 -28.21 -4.76 16.86
N THR A 4 -29.14 -5.00 17.79
CA THR A 4 -28.88 -5.62 19.10
C THR A 4 -28.59 -7.12 19.03
N SER A 5 -28.83 -7.74 17.87
CA SER A 5 -28.60 -9.16 17.60
C SER A 5 -27.51 -9.37 16.55
N PRO A 6 -26.65 -10.39 16.70
CA PRO A 6 -25.60 -10.70 15.74
C PRO A 6 -26.19 -11.01 14.36
N SER A 7 -25.44 -10.68 13.31
CA SER A 7 -25.84 -10.95 11.93
C SER A 7 -26.12 -12.44 11.71
N GLN A 8 -27.18 -12.78 10.97
CA GLN A 8 -27.57 -14.17 10.70
C GLN A 8 -26.51 -14.96 9.95
N VAL A 9 -25.65 -14.30 9.17
CA VAL A 9 -24.57 -14.91 8.40
C VAL A 9 -23.26 -15.02 9.19
N ARG A 10 -23.21 -14.49 10.43
CA ARG A 10 -21.98 -14.48 11.22
C ARG A 10 -21.69 -15.89 11.77
N GLN A 11 -20.60 -16.49 11.31
CA GLN A 11 -20.13 -17.79 11.78
C GLN A 11 -18.61 -17.78 11.92
N ASN A 12 -18.12 -18.25 13.08
CA ASN A 12 -16.69 -18.30 13.41
C ASN A 12 -15.94 -16.97 13.13
N TYR A 13 -16.59 -15.84 13.42
CA TYR A 13 -16.04 -14.52 13.18
C TYR A 13 -15.98 -13.73 14.48
N ARG A 14 -14.78 -13.61 15.03
CA ARG A 14 -14.57 -13.00 16.35
C ARG A 14 -14.64 -11.46 16.30
N PRO A 15 -15.19 -10.78 17.32
CA PRO A 15 -15.21 -9.32 17.37
C PRO A 15 -13.83 -8.68 17.23
N GLU A 16 -12.78 -9.36 17.71
CA GLU A 16 -11.40 -8.91 17.58
C GLU A 16 -10.94 -8.91 16.11
N CYS A 17 -11.28 -9.95 15.34
CA CYS A 17 -11.01 -10.00 13.88
C CYS A 17 -11.76 -8.89 13.14
N GLU A 18 -13.03 -8.66 13.52
CA GLU A 18 -13.86 -7.59 12.95
C GLU A 18 -13.27 -6.19 13.16
N ALA A 19 -12.83 -5.90 14.39
CA ALA A 19 -12.17 -4.64 14.72
C ALA A 19 -10.82 -4.49 14.01
N ALA A 20 -10.06 -5.58 13.90
CA ALA A 20 -8.77 -5.58 13.23
C ALA A 20 -8.89 -5.39 11.70
N ILE A 21 -9.90 -5.98 11.05
CA ILE A 21 -10.24 -5.72 9.64
C ILE A 21 -10.56 -4.24 9.43
N ASN A 22 -11.44 -3.65 10.26
CA ASN A 22 -11.78 -2.23 10.18
C ASN A 22 -10.53 -1.34 10.31
N SER A 23 -9.64 -1.68 11.25
CA SER A 23 -8.40 -0.94 11.50
C SER A 23 -7.42 -1.07 10.33
N HIS A 24 -7.28 -2.27 9.77
CA HIS A 24 -6.38 -2.51 8.65
C HIS A 24 -6.90 -1.89 7.34
N ALA A 25 -8.20 -1.95 7.07
CA ALA A 25 -8.79 -1.26 5.91
C ALA A 25 -8.57 0.26 5.98
N ALA A 26 -8.66 0.87 7.17
CA ALA A 26 -8.34 2.28 7.35
C ALA A 26 -6.83 2.58 7.12
N LEU A 27 -5.95 1.68 7.53
CA LEU A 27 -4.51 1.79 7.27
C LEU A 27 -4.19 1.68 5.77
N GLU A 28 -4.87 0.80 5.04
CA GLU A 28 -4.74 0.67 3.58
C GLU A 28 -5.21 1.95 2.86
N PHE A 29 -6.32 2.55 3.28
CA PHE A 29 -6.70 3.86 2.74
C PHE A 29 -5.70 4.97 3.08
N HIS A 30 -5.08 4.93 4.25
CA HIS A 30 -4.02 5.86 4.61
C HIS A 30 -2.77 5.67 3.72
N ALA A 31 -2.36 4.42 3.48
CA ALA A 31 -1.28 4.08 2.56
C ALA A 31 -1.58 4.52 1.13
N SER A 32 -2.83 4.34 0.68
CA SER A 32 -3.31 4.85 -0.61
C SER A 32 -3.16 6.36 -0.71
N PHE A 33 -3.61 7.11 0.31
CA PHE A 33 -3.52 8.57 0.31
C PHE A 33 -2.06 9.05 0.37
N HIS A 34 -1.21 8.38 1.14
CA HIS A 34 0.23 8.65 1.19
C HIS A 34 0.89 8.44 -0.18
N CYS A 35 0.63 7.31 -0.84
CA CYS A 35 1.15 7.04 -2.17
C CYS A 35 0.68 8.08 -3.19
N LEU A 36 -0.59 8.50 -3.12
CA LEU A 36 -1.10 9.59 -3.98
C LEU A 36 -0.36 10.91 -3.74
N ALA A 37 -0.14 11.27 -2.48
CA ALA A 37 0.59 12.50 -2.13
C ALA A 37 2.04 12.47 -2.65
N VAL A 38 2.71 11.33 -2.51
CA VAL A 38 4.06 11.12 -3.08
C VAL A 38 4.04 11.20 -4.60
N ALA A 39 3.05 10.59 -5.26
CA ALA A 39 2.93 10.64 -6.71
C ALA A 39 2.79 12.07 -7.24
N VAL A 40 1.95 12.89 -6.58
CA VAL A 40 1.74 14.30 -6.93
C VAL A 40 3.02 15.12 -6.69
N TYR A 41 3.71 14.90 -5.57
CA TYR A 41 4.98 15.56 -5.29
C TYR A 41 6.05 15.25 -6.36
N LEU A 42 6.18 13.97 -6.74
CA LEU A 42 7.19 13.55 -7.72
C LEU A 42 6.91 14.04 -9.15
N ASP A 43 5.67 14.42 -9.47
CA ASP A 43 5.30 14.99 -10.78
C ASP A 43 5.46 16.51 -10.83
N HIS A 44 5.69 17.17 -9.68
CA HIS A 44 5.89 18.62 -9.60
C HIS A 44 7.08 19.05 -10.47
N ASP A 45 7.02 20.23 -11.08
CA ASP A 45 7.95 20.67 -12.13
C ASP A 45 9.40 20.84 -11.66
N ASP A 46 9.60 21.11 -10.38
CA ASP A 46 10.91 21.21 -9.72
C ASP A 46 11.50 19.84 -9.30
N VAL A 47 10.70 18.77 -9.26
CA VAL A 47 11.15 17.39 -8.96
C VAL A 47 11.24 16.54 -10.24
N ALA A 48 10.22 16.59 -11.09
CA ALA A 48 10.15 15.99 -12.43
C ALA A 48 10.44 14.47 -12.54
N LEU A 49 10.16 13.68 -11.51
CA LEU A 49 10.36 12.23 -11.46
C LEU A 49 9.13 11.43 -11.94
N LYS A 50 8.66 11.71 -13.16
CA LYS A 50 7.38 11.21 -13.73
C LYS A 50 7.19 9.68 -13.67
N ARG A 51 8.26 8.90 -13.83
CA ARG A 51 8.18 7.43 -13.78
C ARG A 51 7.84 6.95 -12.37
N PHE A 52 8.45 7.56 -11.35
CA PHE A 52 8.12 7.27 -9.95
C PHE A 52 6.76 7.82 -9.58
N SER A 53 6.36 8.97 -10.10
CA SER A 53 4.98 9.47 -9.93
C SER A 53 3.96 8.43 -10.41
N ARG A 54 4.09 7.90 -11.63
CA ARG A 54 3.20 6.85 -12.15
C ARG A 54 3.24 5.57 -11.32
N PHE A 55 4.42 5.16 -10.85
CA PHE A 55 4.57 4.01 -9.96
C PHE A 55 3.76 4.20 -8.68
N PHE A 56 3.93 5.32 -7.97
CA PHE A 56 3.18 5.59 -6.74
C PHE A 56 1.68 5.80 -6.97
N LEU A 57 1.26 6.32 -8.13
CA LEU A 57 -0.15 6.40 -8.48
C LEU A 57 -0.78 5.00 -8.64
N LEU A 58 -0.08 4.07 -9.31
CA LEU A 58 -0.54 2.68 -9.39
C LEU A 58 -0.64 2.05 -8.00
N ARG A 59 0.35 2.29 -7.14
CA ARG A 59 0.36 1.79 -5.76
C ARG A 59 -0.79 2.35 -4.92
N SER A 60 -1.10 3.63 -5.06
CA SER A 60 -2.27 4.23 -4.42
C SER A 60 -3.55 3.46 -4.76
N HIS A 61 -3.75 3.13 -6.05
CA HIS A 61 -4.91 2.36 -6.49
C HIS A 61 -4.91 0.93 -5.96
N GLU A 62 -3.75 0.28 -5.84
CA GLU A 62 -3.64 -1.08 -5.29
C GLU A 62 -4.02 -1.11 -3.80
N HIS A 63 -3.55 -0.16 -3.00
CA HIS A 63 -3.97 -0.03 -1.59
C HIS A 63 -5.48 0.24 -1.45
N SER A 64 -6.06 1.09 -2.30
CA SER A 64 -7.52 1.31 -2.31
C SER A 64 -8.30 0.03 -2.61
N LYS A 65 -7.85 -0.76 -3.60
CA LYS A 65 -8.46 -2.06 -3.93
C LYS A 65 -8.35 -3.07 -2.77
N THR A 66 -7.23 -3.08 -2.06
CA THR A 66 -7.05 -3.91 -0.87
C THR A 66 -8.03 -3.49 0.23
N ALA A 67 -8.13 -2.19 0.52
CA ALA A 67 -9.07 -1.65 1.50
C ALA A 67 -10.53 -2.02 1.17
N GLU A 68 -10.93 -1.86 -0.09
CA GLU A 68 -12.26 -2.24 -0.59
C GLU A 68 -12.51 -3.75 -0.44
N SER A 69 -11.54 -4.59 -0.78
CA SER A 69 -11.65 -6.05 -0.65
C SER A 69 -11.84 -6.48 0.81
N LEU A 70 -11.13 -5.84 1.75
CA LEU A 70 -11.33 -6.06 3.20
C LEU A 70 -12.72 -5.61 3.65
N ILE A 71 -13.23 -4.50 3.11
CA ILE A 71 -14.58 -4.00 3.39
C ILE A 71 -15.64 -5.02 2.93
N PHE A 72 -15.48 -5.57 1.72
CA PHE A 72 -16.39 -6.60 1.21
C PHE A 72 -16.32 -7.87 2.05
N LEU A 73 -15.12 -8.32 2.43
CA LEU A 73 -14.95 -9.46 3.34
C LEU A 73 -15.72 -9.26 4.65
N GLN A 74 -15.62 -8.08 5.28
CA GLN A 74 -16.35 -7.77 6.51
C GLN A 74 -17.85 -8.01 6.37
N ASN A 75 -18.43 -7.51 5.27
CA ASN A 75 -19.86 -7.65 4.99
C ASN A 75 -20.23 -9.11 4.77
N HIS A 76 -19.43 -9.86 4.00
CA HIS A 76 -19.63 -11.29 3.76
C HIS A 76 -19.59 -12.12 5.04
N ARG A 77 -18.73 -11.76 6.00
CA ARG A 77 -18.59 -12.46 7.28
C ARG A 77 -19.62 -12.01 8.34
N GLY A 78 -20.54 -11.12 7.99
CA GLY A 78 -21.56 -10.60 8.90
C GLY A 78 -21.04 -9.62 9.95
N GLY A 79 -19.85 -9.05 9.72
CA GLY A 79 -19.33 -7.94 10.50
C GLY A 79 -20.02 -6.62 10.16
N ARG A 80 -19.55 -5.56 10.80
CA ARG A 80 -19.97 -4.18 10.60
C ARG A 80 -18.74 -3.34 10.26
N ILE A 81 -18.86 -2.58 9.18
CA ILE A 81 -17.85 -1.61 8.79
C ILE A 81 -17.93 -0.41 9.71
N CYS A 82 -16.78 -0.05 10.27
CA CYS A 82 -16.59 1.21 10.96
C CYS A 82 -15.59 2.03 10.15
N PHE A 83 -16.09 3.02 9.41
CA PHE A 83 -15.21 3.97 8.72
C PHE A 83 -14.48 4.83 9.76
N LEU A 84 -13.18 4.58 9.89
CA LEU A 84 -12.29 5.37 10.74
C LEU A 84 -11.79 6.58 9.96
N ASN A 85 -11.34 7.60 10.69
CA ASN A 85 -10.72 8.77 10.06
C ASN A 85 -9.43 8.37 9.34
N ILE A 86 -9.38 8.63 8.03
CA ILE A 86 -8.15 8.49 7.24
C ILE A 86 -7.30 9.73 7.52
N ARG A 87 -6.21 9.55 8.26
CA ARG A 87 -5.30 10.64 8.57
C ARG A 87 -4.59 11.08 7.29
N LYS A 88 -4.33 12.39 7.18
CA LYS A 88 -3.42 12.89 6.16
C LYS A 88 -2.00 12.33 6.39
N PRO A 89 -1.17 12.21 5.34
CA PRO A 89 0.24 11.87 5.50
C PRO A 89 0.93 12.83 6.48
N GLU A 90 1.85 12.31 7.30
CA GLU A 90 2.59 13.10 8.29
C GLU A 90 3.47 14.16 7.63
N THR A 91 4.01 13.82 6.46
CA THR A 91 4.82 14.70 5.62
C THR A 91 4.14 14.85 4.27
N GLN A 92 3.99 16.10 3.82
CA GLN A 92 3.48 16.45 2.48
C GLN A 92 4.47 17.32 1.69
N GLN A 93 5.58 17.68 2.33
CA GLN A 93 6.70 18.40 1.74
C GLN A 93 7.93 17.54 1.98
N TRP A 94 8.44 16.93 0.91
CA TRP A 94 9.68 16.18 0.96
C TRP A 94 10.80 17.05 0.41
N GLU A 95 11.98 16.93 1.02
CA GLU A 95 13.21 17.59 0.59
C GLU A 95 13.76 16.97 -0.69
N SER A 96 13.42 15.70 -0.97
CA SER A 96 13.84 14.96 -2.15
C SER A 96 12.90 13.81 -2.49
N GLY A 97 12.95 13.36 -3.74
CA GLY A 97 12.30 12.12 -4.16
C GLY A 97 12.81 10.90 -3.38
N LEU A 98 14.09 10.90 -3.01
CA LEU A 98 14.69 9.86 -2.17
C LEU A 98 14.05 9.81 -0.78
N GLN A 99 13.88 10.96 -0.12
CA GLN A 99 13.22 11.04 1.18
C GLN A 99 11.76 10.59 1.09
N ALA A 100 11.03 10.98 0.03
CA ALA A 100 9.67 10.54 -0.19
C ALA A 100 9.56 9.01 -0.27
N MET A 101 10.45 8.37 -1.03
CA MET A 101 10.48 6.91 -1.18
C MET A 101 10.91 6.18 0.10
N GLN A 102 11.83 6.75 0.88
CA GLN A 102 12.22 6.20 2.18
C GLN A 102 11.07 6.25 3.19
N ASN A 103 10.32 7.36 3.24
CA ASN A 103 9.15 7.49 4.08
C ASN A 103 8.07 6.48 3.67
N THR A 104 7.83 6.29 2.37
CA THR A 104 6.90 5.25 1.90
C THR A 104 7.38 3.85 2.28
N LEU A 105 8.68 3.54 2.14
CA LEU A 105 9.20 2.23 2.56
C LEU A 105 8.97 1.95 4.05
N HIS A 106 9.06 2.98 4.89
CA HIS A 106 8.72 2.85 6.31
C HIS A 106 7.23 2.52 6.50
N LEU A 107 6.34 3.25 5.82
CA LEU A 107 4.90 3.01 5.86
C LEU A 107 4.53 1.60 5.40
N GLU A 108 5.12 1.11 4.31
CA GLU A 108 4.85 -0.24 3.80
C GLU A 108 5.26 -1.34 4.77
N LYS A 109 6.33 -1.12 5.54
CA LYS A 109 6.71 -2.05 6.62
C LYS A 109 5.70 -2.03 7.75
N CYS A 110 5.11 -0.88 8.07
CA CYS A 110 4.01 -0.78 9.05
C CYS A 110 2.75 -1.48 8.54
N VAL A 111 2.38 -1.30 7.26
CA VAL A 111 1.27 -2.02 6.61
C VAL A 111 1.50 -3.52 6.70
N ASN A 112 2.69 -4.00 6.32
CA ASN A 112 3.05 -5.41 6.40
C ASN A 112 2.98 -5.96 7.82
N GLN A 113 3.47 -5.20 8.81
CA GLN A 113 3.40 -5.62 10.21
C GLN A 113 1.94 -5.71 10.70
N SER A 114 1.08 -4.78 10.28
CA SER A 114 -0.35 -4.85 10.56
C SER A 114 -0.99 -6.09 9.93
N LEU A 115 -0.62 -6.42 8.69
CA LEU A 115 -1.12 -7.60 7.98
C LEU A 115 -0.66 -8.90 8.68
N LEU A 116 0.60 -8.99 9.10
CA LEU A 116 1.13 -10.11 9.87
C LEU A 116 0.41 -10.27 11.22
N ASN A 117 0.13 -9.17 11.92
CA ASN A 117 -0.62 -9.19 13.17
C ASN A 117 -2.06 -9.68 12.97
N LEU A 118 -2.71 -9.23 11.88
CA LEU A 118 -4.06 -9.67 11.53
C LEU A 118 -4.09 -11.16 11.15
N HIS A 119 -3.09 -11.63 10.40
CA HIS A 119 -2.93 -13.04 10.06
C HIS A 119 -2.70 -13.91 11.31
N LYS A 120 -1.86 -13.46 12.24
CA LYS A 120 -1.68 -14.12 13.54
C LYS A 120 -3.00 -14.19 14.32
N LEU A 121 -3.75 -13.09 14.38
CA LEU A 121 -5.04 -13.05 15.05
C LEU A 121 -6.04 -14.04 14.44
N ALA A 122 -6.04 -14.20 13.12
CA ALA A 122 -6.85 -15.21 12.44
C ALA A 122 -6.47 -16.63 12.89
N THR A 123 -5.18 -16.93 12.96
CA THR A 123 -4.67 -18.22 13.48
C THR A 123 -5.09 -18.45 14.93
N ASP A 124 -4.84 -17.48 15.82
CA ASP A 124 -5.16 -17.57 17.25
C ASP A 124 -6.68 -17.69 17.48
N SER A 125 -7.48 -17.18 16.55
CA SER A 125 -8.95 -17.27 16.56
C SER A 125 -9.51 -18.53 15.90
N SER A 126 -8.66 -19.39 15.33
CA SER A 126 -9.08 -20.52 14.49
C SER A 126 -10.00 -20.10 13.33
N ASP A 127 -9.82 -18.89 12.80
CA ASP A 127 -10.57 -18.35 11.66
C ASP A 127 -9.84 -18.71 10.37
N VAL A 128 -10.08 -19.95 9.92
CA VAL A 128 -9.43 -20.53 8.73
C VAL A 128 -9.71 -19.71 7.46
N GLU A 129 -10.92 -19.18 7.32
CA GLU A 129 -11.30 -18.37 6.16
C GLU A 129 -10.51 -17.06 6.12
N LEU A 130 -10.40 -16.35 7.25
CA LEU A 130 -9.61 -15.12 7.32
C LEU A 130 -8.11 -15.40 7.12
N TYR A 131 -7.60 -16.50 7.68
CA TYR A 131 -6.22 -16.94 7.48
C TYR A 131 -5.90 -17.10 5.99
N TYR A 132 -6.73 -17.86 5.26
CA TYR A 132 -6.52 -18.10 3.83
C TYR A 132 -6.69 -16.82 3.01
N PHE A 133 -7.71 -16.01 3.30
CA PHE A 133 -7.92 -14.74 2.61
C PHE A 133 -6.65 -13.87 2.63
N LEU A 134 -6.02 -13.73 3.80
CA LEU A 134 -4.81 -12.90 3.97
C LEU A 134 -3.55 -13.57 3.39
N GLY A 135 -3.48 -14.90 3.46
CA GLY A 135 -2.32 -15.68 3.03
C GLY A 135 -2.23 -15.92 1.53
N THR A 136 -3.31 -15.77 0.77
CA THR A 136 -3.33 -16.09 -0.67
C THR A 136 -2.49 -15.10 -1.47
N ASP A 137 -2.80 -13.80 -1.40
CA ASP A 137 -2.15 -12.78 -2.23
C ASP A 137 -1.56 -11.61 -1.44
N TYR A 138 -2.19 -11.17 -0.35
CA TYR A 138 -1.81 -9.92 0.32
C TYR A 138 -0.39 -9.94 0.91
N LEU A 139 -0.03 -11.02 1.63
CA LEU A 139 1.29 -11.12 2.25
C LEU A 139 2.42 -11.20 1.21
N ASP A 140 2.22 -11.96 0.13
CA ASP A 140 3.20 -12.09 -0.95
C ASP A 140 3.34 -10.78 -1.74
N GLN A 141 2.22 -10.13 -2.08
CA GLN A 141 2.21 -8.82 -2.74
C GLN A 141 2.95 -7.77 -1.90
N GLN A 142 2.73 -7.74 -0.58
CA GLN A 142 3.37 -6.78 0.31
C GLN A 142 4.90 -6.97 0.37
N VAL A 143 5.37 -8.22 0.46
CA VAL A 143 6.82 -8.52 0.45
C VAL A 143 7.46 -8.18 -0.90
N LYS A 144 6.78 -8.49 -2.01
CA LYS A 144 7.24 -8.14 -3.36
C LYS A 144 7.37 -6.62 -3.52
N PHE A 145 6.39 -5.87 -3.02
CA PHE A 145 6.41 -4.42 -3.10
C PHE A 145 7.53 -3.79 -2.27
N ILE A 146 7.71 -4.23 -1.01
CA ILE A 146 8.79 -3.75 -0.16
C ILE A 146 10.16 -3.98 -0.82
N ARG A 147 10.34 -5.12 -1.50
CA ARG A 147 11.55 -5.41 -2.26
C ARG A 147 11.71 -4.45 -3.45
N GLU A 148 10.70 -4.31 -4.30
CA GLU A 148 10.74 -3.42 -5.47
C GLU A 148 11.05 -1.97 -5.08
N LEU A 149 10.41 -1.46 -4.02
CA LEU A 149 10.68 -0.12 -3.51
C LEU A 149 12.11 0.02 -2.96
N ARG A 150 12.64 -1.04 -2.32
CA ARG A 150 14.03 -1.06 -1.83
C ARG A 150 15.04 -1.11 -2.98
N ASP A 151 14.75 -1.83 -4.05
CA ASP A 151 15.58 -1.89 -5.25
C ASP A 151 15.66 -0.50 -5.91
N HIS A 152 14.51 0.17 -6.08
CA HIS A 152 14.48 1.55 -6.57
C HIS A 152 15.25 2.53 -5.70
N LEU A 153 15.16 2.41 -4.37
CA LEU A 153 15.95 3.24 -3.45
C LEU A 153 17.45 3.00 -3.57
N SER A 154 17.85 1.75 -3.82
CA SER A 154 19.26 1.38 -4.00
C SER A 154 19.79 1.94 -5.33
N ASP A 155 19.00 1.84 -6.40
CA ASP A 155 19.31 2.45 -7.69
C ASP A 155 19.50 3.97 -7.55
N LEU A 156 18.59 4.66 -6.88
CA LEU A 156 18.68 6.10 -6.64
C LEU A 156 19.90 6.49 -5.78
N SER A 157 20.19 5.71 -4.72
CA SER A 157 21.30 6.00 -3.81
C SER A 157 22.67 5.76 -4.46
N ASN A 158 22.80 4.69 -5.23
CA ASN A 158 24.05 4.33 -5.91
C ASN A 158 24.42 5.27 -7.06
N MET A 159 23.45 6.03 -7.58
CA MET A 159 23.71 7.00 -8.63
C MET A 159 24.47 8.22 -8.14
N GLY A 160 24.40 8.60 -6.85
CA GLY A 160 25.21 9.69 -6.29
C GLY A 160 25.08 11.05 -6.99
N LEU A 161 24.03 11.21 -7.81
CA LEU A 161 23.82 12.35 -8.69
C LEU A 161 22.83 13.35 -8.06
N PRO A 162 23.00 14.66 -8.29
CA PRO A 162 21.99 15.66 -7.93
C PRO A 162 20.66 15.37 -8.67
N GLU A 163 19.52 15.68 -8.05
CA GLU A 163 18.18 15.25 -8.50
C GLU A 163 17.87 15.55 -9.97
N GLY A 164 18.38 16.64 -10.53
CA GLY A 164 18.23 16.97 -11.95
C GLY A 164 18.83 15.94 -12.92
N ALA A 165 19.91 15.26 -12.54
CA ALA A 165 20.57 14.24 -13.36
C ALA A 165 19.88 12.85 -13.25
N LEU A 166 19.00 12.65 -12.26
CA LEU A 166 18.16 11.45 -12.16
C LEU A 166 17.05 11.46 -13.22
N ALA A 167 16.42 12.61 -13.46
CA ALA A 167 15.37 12.77 -14.47
C ALA A 167 15.88 12.47 -15.90
N GLU A 168 17.10 12.91 -16.21
CA GLU A 168 17.78 12.61 -17.48
C GLU A 168 18.17 11.12 -17.60
N TYR A 169 18.73 10.50 -16.55
CA TYR A 169 19.08 9.07 -16.56
C TYR A 169 17.86 8.15 -16.77
N PHE A 170 16.73 8.45 -16.12
CA PHE A 170 15.49 7.68 -16.30
C PHE A 170 14.86 7.90 -17.67
N SER A 171 15.17 9.01 -18.35
CA SER A 171 14.80 9.25 -19.76
C SER A 171 15.70 8.45 -20.71
N ASP A 172 17.02 8.44 -20.46
CA ASP A 172 18.02 7.76 -21.31
C ASP A 172 17.96 6.23 -21.27
N LYS A 173 17.64 5.63 -20.12
CA LYS A 173 17.46 4.16 -20.04
C LYS A 173 16.26 3.62 -20.84
N LEU A 174 15.41 4.49 -21.41
CA LEU A 174 14.31 4.10 -22.29
C LEU A 174 14.56 4.36 -23.77
N THR A 175 15.35 5.36 -24.15
CA THR A 175 15.75 5.57 -25.56
C THR A 175 16.57 4.38 -26.09
N LEU A 176 17.30 3.68 -25.23
CA LEU A 176 18.08 2.49 -25.60
C LEU A 176 17.33 1.15 -25.47
N ARG A 177 16.11 1.11 -24.89
CA ARG A 177 15.30 -0.13 -24.78
C ARG A 177 14.02 -0.09 -25.63
N GLY A 178 13.70 1.05 -26.24
CA GLY A 178 12.57 1.22 -27.16
C GLY A 178 12.87 0.97 -28.64
N GLY A 179 14.10 0.60 -28.99
CA GLY A 179 14.52 0.28 -30.36
C GLY A 179 14.90 -1.18 -30.51
N ASP A 180 13.91 -2.07 -30.52
CA ASP A 180 13.86 -3.24 -31.42
C ASP A 180 12.70 -4.15 -31.03
N LYS A 181 11.62 -4.00 -31.82
CA LYS A 181 10.89 -5.08 -32.49
C LYS A 181 9.73 -4.46 -33.27
N LYS A 182 10.02 -4.08 -34.51
CA LYS A 182 9.08 -4.29 -35.60
C LYS A 182 9.35 -5.69 -36.13
N ASP A 183 8.36 -6.56 -35.98
CA ASP A 183 7.83 -7.52 -36.96
C ASP A 183 6.84 -8.45 -36.26
#